data_AF-A0A972L1F8-F1
#
_entry.id   AF-A0A972L1F8-F1
#
_cell.length_a   1.000
_cell.length_b   1.000
_cell.length_c   1.000
_cell.angle_alpha   90.00
_cell.angle_beta   90.00
_cell.angle_gamma   90.00
#
_symmetry.space_group_name_H-M   'P 1'
#
loop_
_entity.id
_entity.type
_entity.pdbx_description
1 polymer ?
#
loop_
_entity_poly.entity_id
_entity_poly.type
_entity_poly.pdbx_seq_one_letter_code
_entity_poly.pdbx_strand_id
1 'polypeptide(L)'
;MIKSVQKLIDEIETNNWTNPHDLLENRPDADCVYGGEFYFFNINIHRTLIMIEFEENGEATIVWAGNHDDYELTFKNNRNVIRKWLKANSWI
;
A
#
# COMPACT_ATOMS: atom_id res chain seq x y z
N MET A 1 6.69 -1.15 15.52
CA MET A 1 5.94 -1.94 14.53
C MET A 1 4.44 -1.80 14.76
N ILE A 2 3.86 -2.37 15.82
CA ILE A 2 2.40 -2.27 16.10
C ILE A 2 1.91 -0.82 16.13
N LYS A 3 2.61 0.08 16.83
CA LYS A 3 2.25 1.52 16.87
C LYS A 3 2.25 2.20 15.48
N SER A 4 3.13 1.77 14.58
CA SER A 4 3.26 2.36 13.24
C SER A 4 2.16 1.87 12.30
N VAL A 5 1.78 0.60 12.44
CA VAL A 5 0.63 0.03 11.72
C VAL A 5 -0.66 0.65 12.24
N GLN A 6 -0.82 0.79 13.57
CA GLN A 6 -1.99 1.47 14.15
C GLN A 6 -2.10 2.91 13.65
N LYS A 7 -0.98 3.65 13.60
CA LYS A 7 -0.96 5.01 13.06
C LYS A 7 -1.42 5.06 11.60
N LEU A 8 -1.01 4.11 10.77
CA LEU A 8 -1.46 4.02 9.38
C LEU A 8 -2.97 3.74 9.30
N ILE A 9 -3.49 2.83 10.13
CA ILE A 9 -4.92 2.53 10.20
C ILE A 9 -5.69 3.78 10.64
N ASP A 10 -5.28 4.43 11.72
CA ASP A 10 -5.92 5.65 12.21
C ASP A 10 -5.90 6.77 11.15
N GLU A 11 -4.80 6.90 10.40
CA GLU A 11 -4.70 7.85 9.27
C GLU A 11 -5.69 7.54 8.15
N ILE A 12 -5.86 6.26 7.78
CA ILE A 12 -6.84 5.84 6.76
C ILE A 12 -8.27 6.08 7.23
N GLU A 13 -8.58 5.76 8.50
CA GLU A 13 -9.94 5.90 9.04
C GLU A 13 -10.33 7.37 9.27
N THR A 14 -9.36 8.24 9.59
CA THR A 14 -9.63 9.65 9.87
C THR A 14 -9.58 10.53 8.63
N ASN A 15 -8.74 10.17 7.65
CA ASN A 15 -8.64 10.90 6.40
C ASN A 15 -9.48 10.17 5.34
N ASN A 16 -10.67 10.69 5.06
CA ASN A 16 -11.52 10.24 3.96
C ASN A 16 -10.89 10.62 2.60
N TRP A 17 -9.76 9.98 2.23
CA TRP A 17 -9.08 10.24 0.97
C TRP A 17 -9.96 9.79 -0.18
N THR A 18 -10.48 10.76 -0.93
CA THR A 18 -11.39 10.50 -2.05
C THR A 18 -10.66 10.33 -3.37
N ASN A 19 -9.40 10.76 -3.43
CA ASN A 19 -8.59 10.74 -4.63
C ASN A 19 -7.10 10.62 -4.29
N PRO A 20 -6.25 10.22 -5.26
CA PRO A 20 -4.81 10.07 -5.06
C PRO A 20 -4.08 11.35 -4.62
N HIS A 21 -4.60 12.53 -4.95
CA HIS A 21 -3.97 13.79 -4.58
C HIS A 21 -4.09 14.03 -3.07
N ASP A 22 -5.29 13.87 -2.50
CA ASP A 22 -5.52 13.97 -1.05
C ASP A 22 -4.65 12.98 -0.27
N LEU A 23 -4.51 11.76 -0.79
CA LEU A 23 -3.65 10.73 -0.23
C LEU A 23 -2.19 11.19 -0.22
N LEU A 24 -1.65 11.67 -1.35
CA LEU A 24 -0.26 12.05 -1.49
C LEU A 24 0.11 13.33 -0.73
N GLU A 25 -0.84 14.23 -0.48
CA GLU A 25 -0.63 15.37 0.42
C GLU A 25 -0.38 14.94 1.87
N ASN A 26 -1.11 13.93 2.34
CA ASN A 26 -0.98 13.41 3.71
C ASN A 26 0.14 12.37 3.82
N ARG A 27 0.34 11.56 2.77
CA ARG A 27 1.27 10.44 2.69
C ARG A 27 2.07 10.50 1.38
N PRO A 28 3.04 11.44 1.29
CA PRO A 28 3.88 11.59 0.10
C PRO A 28 4.80 10.38 -0.15
N ASP A 29 4.90 9.46 0.81
CA ASP A 29 5.62 8.19 0.68
C ASP A 29 4.79 7.09 -0.02
N ALA A 30 3.50 7.32 -0.29
CA ALA A 30 2.66 6.35 -0.99
C ALA A 30 3.09 6.21 -2.47
N ASP A 31 3.43 5.00 -2.91
CA ASP A 31 3.76 4.70 -4.31
C ASP A 31 2.64 3.92 -4.99
N CYS A 32 2.01 4.52 -6.00
CA CYS A 32 0.99 3.86 -6.81
C CYS A 32 1.65 2.84 -7.76
N VAL A 33 1.30 1.56 -7.58
CA VAL A 33 1.92 0.45 -8.33
C VAL A 33 1.01 -0.21 -9.35
N TYR A 34 -0.31 -0.05 -9.23
CA TYR A 34 -1.27 -0.55 -10.20
C TYR A 34 -2.60 0.23 -10.16
N GLY A 35 -3.13 0.53 -11.35
CA GLY A 35 -4.51 0.98 -11.61
C GLY A 35 -4.94 2.35 -11.07
N GLY A 36 -4.26 2.88 -10.05
CA GLY A 36 -4.72 4.03 -9.28
C GLY A 36 -5.30 3.65 -7.91
N GLU A 37 -5.49 2.36 -7.66
CA GLU A 37 -6.07 1.82 -6.42
C GLU A 37 -5.06 1.09 -5.52
N PHE A 38 -3.93 0.59 -6.05
CA PHE A 38 -2.91 -0.12 -5.26
C PHE A 38 -1.71 0.75 -4.91
N TYR A 39 -1.42 0.87 -3.61
CA TYR A 39 -0.34 1.70 -3.09
C TYR A 39 0.57 0.95 -2.12
N PHE A 40 1.88 1.17 -2.24
CA PHE A 40 2.83 0.83 -1.17
C PHE A 40 3.07 2.02 -0.24
N PHE A 41 2.98 1.77 1.07
CA PHE A 41 3.31 2.74 2.12
C PHE A 41 4.58 2.35 2.84
N ASN A 42 5.46 3.33 3.09
CA ASN A 42 6.65 3.11 3.90
C ASN A 42 6.36 3.47 5.36
N ILE A 43 6.09 2.45 6.16
CA ILE A 43 5.89 2.61 7.59
C ILE A 43 7.16 2.20 8.34
N ASN A 44 7.69 3.11 9.17
CA ASN A 44 8.70 2.87 10.22
C ASN A 44 10.18 2.79 9.78
N ILE A 45 11.08 2.86 10.77
CA ILE A 45 12.56 2.97 10.66
C ILE A 45 13.23 1.71 10.03
N HIS A 46 12.47 0.62 9.86
CA HIS A 46 12.95 -0.65 9.28
C HIS A 46 12.38 -0.96 7.89
N ARG A 47 11.86 0.04 7.17
CA ARG A 47 11.33 -0.11 5.80
C ARG A 47 10.24 -1.18 5.70
N THR A 48 9.27 -1.15 6.61
CA THR A 48 8.08 -1.99 6.44
C THR A 48 7.22 -1.38 5.34
N LEU A 49 6.91 -2.19 4.34
CA LEU A 49 6.10 -1.85 3.19
C LEU A 49 4.74 -2.52 3.35
N ILE A 50 3.68 -1.75 3.18
CA ILE A 50 2.30 -2.27 3.18
C ILE A 50 1.68 -1.92 1.83
N MET A 51 1.13 -2.93 1.15
CA MET A 51 0.31 -2.74 -0.04
C MET A 51 -1.16 -2.65 0.36
N ILE A 52 -1.83 -1.58 -0.04
CA ILE A 52 -3.26 -1.36 0.22
C ILE A 52 -3.98 -1.17 -1.11
N GLU A 53 -5.16 -1.77 -1.23
CA GLU A 53 -6.16 -1.50 -2.26
C GLU A 53 -7.23 -0.57 -1.69
N PHE A 54 -7.55 0.51 -2.41
CA PHE A 54 -8.67 1.40 -2.10
C PHE A 54 -9.86 1.12 -3.02
N GLU A 55 -11.02 0.86 -2.43
CA GLU A 55 -12.25 0.55 -3.15
C GLU A 55 -13.16 1.79 -3.31
N GLU A 56 -14.05 1.76 -4.30
CA GLU A 56 -14.96 2.88 -4.59
C GLU A 56 -15.96 3.17 -3.46
N ASN A 57 -16.22 2.18 -2.60
CA ASN A 57 -17.12 2.31 -1.43
C ASN A 57 -16.42 2.97 -0.22
N GLY A 58 -15.14 3.30 -0.32
CA GLY A 58 -14.33 3.85 0.78
C GLY A 58 -13.72 2.79 1.69
N GLU A 59 -13.85 1.50 1.37
CA GLU A 59 -13.13 0.44 2.06
C GLU A 59 -11.66 0.40 1.61
N ALA A 60 -10.79 -0.03 2.52
CA ALA A 60 -9.38 -0.20 2.25
C ALA A 60 -8.93 -1.58 2.74
N THR A 61 -8.27 -2.33 1.85
CA THR A 61 -7.85 -3.70 2.13
C THR A 61 -6.33 -3.78 2.16
N ILE A 62 -5.76 -4.33 3.25
CA ILE A 62 -4.33 -4.67 3.30
C ILE A 62 -4.10 -5.93 2.48
N VAL A 63 -3.40 -5.77 1.37
CA VAL A 63 -3.14 -6.84 0.39
C VAL A 63 -1.84 -7.58 0.68
N TRP A 64 -0.85 -6.87 1.21
CA TRP A 64 0.47 -7.42 1.51
C TRP A 64 1.19 -6.59 2.59
N ALA A 65 1.99 -7.24 3.43
CA ALA A 65 2.87 -6.56 4.38
C ALA A 65 4.20 -7.32 4.52
N GLY A 66 5.31 -6.59 4.49
CA GLY A 66 6.65 -7.17 4.63
C GLY A 66 7.71 -6.08 4.77
N ASN A 67 8.97 -6.48 4.99
CA ASN A 67 10.09 -5.54 4.99
C ASN A 67 10.62 -5.30 3.56
N HIS A 68 11.68 -4.50 3.45
CA HIS A 68 12.31 -4.21 2.15
C HIS A 68 12.89 -5.46 1.46
N ASP A 69 13.52 -6.35 2.22
CA ASP A 69 14.08 -7.59 1.66
C ASP A 69 12.95 -8.52 1.17
N ASP A 70 11.83 -8.60 1.90
CA ASP A 70 10.64 -9.34 1.47
C ASP A 70 10.04 -8.74 0.19
N TYR A 71 10.03 -7.41 0.08
CA TYR A 71 9.58 -6.69 -1.10
C TYR A 71 10.49 -6.98 -2.30
N GLU A 72 11.81 -6.90 -2.14
CA GLU A 72 12.76 -7.22 -3.21
C GLU A 72 12.67 -8.68 -3.63
N LEU A 73 12.53 -9.60 -2.68
CA LEU A 73 12.37 -11.03 -2.95
C LEU A 73 11.08 -11.33 -3.72
N THR A 74 9.97 -10.71 -3.33
CA THR A 74 8.64 -10.97 -3.88
C THR A 74 8.42 -10.26 -5.21
N PHE A 75 8.74 -8.97 -5.27
CA PHE A 75 8.38 -8.08 -6.37
C PHE A 75 9.57 -7.65 -7.24
N LYS A 76 10.81 -7.90 -6.79
CA LYS A 76 12.04 -7.63 -7.55
C LYS A 76 12.12 -6.20 -8.08
N ASN A 77 11.60 -5.23 -7.31
CA ASN A 77 11.50 -3.83 -7.69
C ASN A 77 10.83 -3.61 -9.07
N ASN A 78 9.88 -4.48 -9.45
CA ASN A 78 9.34 -4.53 -10.81
C ASN A 78 7.80 -4.52 -10.84
N ARG A 79 7.22 -3.43 -11.36
CA ARG A 79 5.75 -3.27 -11.48
C ARG A 79 5.08 -4.37 -12.29
N ASN A 80 5.75 -4.97 -13.27
CA ASN A 80 5.20 -6.12 -14.00
C ASN A 80 5.10 -7.38 -13.13
N VAL A 81 6.02 -7.55 -12.17
CA VAL A 81 5.97 -8.66 -11.21
C VAL A 81 4.87 -8.41 -10.19
N ILE A 82 4.70 -7.17 -9.70
CA ILE A 82 3.57 -6.77 -8.85
C ILE A 82 2.24 -7.11 -9.53
N ARG A 83 2.05 -6.68 -10.79
CA ARG A 83 0.85 -7.01 -11.56
C ARG A 83 0.63 -8.53 -11.71
N LYS A 84 1.67 -9.31 -11.98
CA LYS A 84 1.55 -10.78 -12.05
C LYS A 84 1.18 -11.40 -10.71
N TRP A 85 1.73 -10.86 -9.62
CA TRP A 85 1.42 -11.30 -8.27
C TRP A 85 -0.03 -11.00 -7.89
N LEU A 86 -0.52 -9.79 -8.18
CA LEU A 86 -1.92 -9.41 -7.96
C LEU A 86 -2.87 -10.36 -8.70
N LYS A 87 -2.59 -10.68 -9.97
CA LYS A 87 -3.35 -11.66 -10.77
C LYS A 87 -3.35 -13.06 -10.16
N ALA A 88 -2.18 -13.53 -9.75
CA ALA A 88 -2.02 -14.86 -9.17
C ALA A 88 -2.73 -15.01 -7.82
N ASN A 89 -2.98 -13.90 -7.12
CA ASN A 89 -3.69 -13.85 -5.85
C ASN A 89 -5.14 -13.33 -5.98
N SER A 90 -5.66 -13.24 -7.20
CA SER A 90 -7.05 -12.86 -7.50
C SER A 90 -7.48 -11.46 -7.03
N TRP A 91 -6.53 -10.52 -6.94
CA TRP A 91 -6.84 -9.10 -6.73
C TRP A 91 -7.23 -8.40 -8.03
N ILE A 92 -6.73 -8.87 -9.20
CA ILE A 92 -6.96 -8.30 -10.55
C ILE A 92 -6.96 -9.35 -11.68
#